data_AF-A0A920VYN4-F1
#
_entry.id   AF-A0A920VYN4-F1
#
_cell.length_a   1.000
_cell.length_b   1.000
_cell.length_c   1.000
_cell.angle_alpha   90.00
_cell.angle_beta   90.00
_cell.angle_gamma   90.00
#
_symmetry.space_group_name_H-M   'P 1'
#
loop_
_entity.id
_entity.type
_entity.pdbx_description
1 polymer ?
#
loop_
_entity_poly.entity_id
_entity_poly.type
_entity_poly.pdbx_seq_one_letter_code
_entity_poly.pdbx_strand_id
1 'polypeptide(L)'
;MASTNSLKTPISLTGIIEPAIILKVQSDVGGRVEVLHVKENQHVPKNQLLLTLNNDTQKRQLELILLQHKVNENNVIDSKRQLKLANVQIKVDEKKS
;
A
#
# COMPACT_ATOMS: atom_id res chain seq x y z
N MET A 1 13.50 46.58 62.53
CA MET A 1 13.43 45.98 61.17
C MET A 1 13.65 44.49 61.34
N ALA A 2 12.60 43.66 61.19
CA ALA A 2 12.71 42.21 61.35
C ALA A 2 12.88 41.57 59.96
N SER A 3 14.01 40.90 59.75
CA SER A 3 14.33 40.15 58.54
C SER A 3 13.56 38.83 58.52
N THR A 4 12.56 38.73 57.65
CA THR A 4 11.82 37.48 57.39
C THR A 4 12.66 36.55 56.52
N ASN A 5 13.52 35.74 57.15
CA ASN A 5 14.22 34.66 56.46
C ASN A 5 13.21 33.57 56.08
N SER A 6 12.86 33.47 54.81
CA SER A 6 11.98 32.40 54.29
C SER A 6 12.78 31.09 54.17
N LEU A 7 12.57 30.17 55.11
CA LEU A 7 13.14 28.82 55.02
C LEU A 7 12.41 28.05 53.91
N LYS A 8 13.11 27.74 52.81
CA LYS A 8 12.56 26.96 51.70
C LYS A 8 13.00 25.50 51.84
N THR A 9 12.06 24.61 52.14
CA THR A 9 12.26 23.17 52.06
C THR A 9 12.05 22.69 50.62
N PRO A 10 13.00 21.98 49.99
CA PRO A 10 12.80 21.43 48.66
C PRO A 10 11.75 20.32 48.71
N ILE A 11 10.87 20.28 47.71
CA ILE A 11 9.87 19.23 47.56
C ILE A 11 10.48 18.14 46.69
N SER A 12 10.41 16.88 47.14
CA SER A 12 10.74 15.70 46.34
C SER A 12 9.46 14.95 46.02
N LEU A 13 9.21 14.74 44.73
CA LEU A 13 8.07 13.97 44.23
C LEU A 13 8.61 12.76 43.45
N THR A 14 7.92 11.64 43.59
CA THR A 14 8.22 10.40 42.86
C THR A 14 7.06 10.10 41.93
N GLY A 15 7.35 9.71 40.70
CA GLY A 15 6.36 9.36 39.69
C GLY A 15 7.00 8.55 38.57
N ILE A 16 6.16 7.90 37.77
CA ILE A 16 6.59 7.10 36.61
C ILE A 16 6.63 8.02 35.38
N ILE A 17 7.67 7.90 34.56
CA ILE A 17 7.76 8.57 33.27
C ILE A 17 7.27 7.61 32.20
N GLU A 18 6.22 8.02 31.48
CA GLU A 18 5.68 7.27 30.35
C GLU A 18 5.98 8.01 29.03
N PRO A 19 6.07 7.29 27.90
CA PRO A 19 6.21 7.92 26.59
C PRO A 19 4.99 8.79 26.29
N ALA A 20 5.24 9.97 25.70
CA ALA A 20 4.15 10.87 25.30
C ALA A 20 3.18 10.20 24.28
N ILE A 21 3.69 9.32 23.42
CA ILE A 21 2.92 8.60 22.40
C ILE A 21 3.52 7.21 22.19
N ILE A 22 2.67 6.18 22.12
CA ILE A 22 3.04 4.82 21.74
C ILE A 22 2.24 4.44 20.49
N LEU A 23 2.93 3.99 19.44
CA LEU A 23 2.31 3.58 18.17
C LEU A 23 2.66 2.13 17.86
N LYS A 24 1.63 1.32 17.62
CA LYS A 24 1.80 -0.06 17.13
C LYS A 24 1.75 -0.06 15.61
N VAL A 25 2.86 -0.36 14.97
CA VAL A 25 2.96 -0.45 13.50
C VAL A 25 2.61 -1.87 13.07
N GLN A 26 1.62 -2.02 12.19
CA GLN A 26 1.18 -3.30 11.65
C GLN A 26 0.94 -3.15 10.14
N SER A 27 1.06 -4.25 9.39
CA SER A 27 0.72 -4.28 7.98
C SER A 27 -0.75 -4.62 7.78
N ASP A 28 -1.41 -3.95 6.82
CA ASP A 28 -2.79 -4.27 6.42
C ASP A 28 -2.85 -5.55 5.57
N VAL A 29 -1.73 -5.91 4.94
CA VAL A 29 -1.61 -7.10 4.11
C VAL A 29 -0.82 -8.19 4.83
N GLY A 30 -1.23 -9.44 4.60
CA GLY A 30 -0.44 -10.61 4.98
C GLY A 30 0.73 -10.84 4.02
N GLY A 31 1.72 -11.61 4.45
CA GLY A 31 2.89 -11.96 3.65
C GLY A 31 3.96 -12.61 4.50
N ARG A 32 4.98 -13.18 3.86
CA ARG A 32 6.16 -13.68 4.57
C ARG A 32 7.11 -12.50 4.81
N VAL A 33 7.63 -12.37 6.03
CA VAL A 33 8.70 -11.39 6.30
C VAL A 33 9.92 -11.77 5.46
N GLU A 34 10.32 -10.86 4.58
CA GLU A 34 11.50 -11.03 3.73
C GLU A 34 12.72 -10.38 4.40
N VAL A 35 12.58 -9.12 4.81
CA VAL A 35 13.66 -8.34 5.41
C VAL A 35 13.13 -7.45 6.54
N LEU A 36 13.82 -7.47 7.67
CA LEU A 36 13.68 -6.49 8.75
C LEU A 36 14.85 -5.50 8.68
N HIS A 37 14.56 -4.21 8.50
CA HIS A 37 15.57 -3.17 8.24
C HIS A 37 16.06 -2.47 9.50
N VAL A 38 15.49 -2.82 10.66
CA VAL A 38 15.71 -2.13 11.93
C VAL A 38 16.07 -3.11 13.03
N LYS A 39 16.79 -2.62 14.03
CA LYS A 39 17.11 -3.35 15.26
C LYS A 39 16.23 -2.88 16.41
N GLU A 40 16.11 -3.71 17.44
CA GLU A 40 15.44 -3.32 18.68
C GLU A 40 16.10 -2.06 19.27
N ASN A 41 15.26 -1.16 19.81
CA ASN A 41 15.66 0.12 20.41
C ASN A 41 16.34 1.11 19.44
N GLN A 42 16.31 0.87 18.14
CA GLN A 42 16.80 1.82 17.15
C GLN A 42 15.86 3.02 17.01
N HIS A 43 16.42 4.23 17.02
CA HIS A 43 15.68 5.44 16.69
C HIS A 43 15.41 5.49 15.17
N VAL A 44 14.14 5.68 14.79
CA VAL A 44 13.69 5.70 13.40
C VAL A 44 12.93 7.00 13.09
N PRO A 45 13.28 7.76 12.03
CA PRO A 45 12.46 8.86 11.55
C PRO A 45 11.11 8.39 10.97
N LYS A 46 10.17 9.34 10.89
CA LYS A 46 8.87 9.13 10.22
C LYS A 46 9.07 8.69 8.77
N ASN A 47 8.23 7.77 8.31
CA ASN A 47 8.24 7.18 6.96
C ASN A 47 9.48 6.33 6.61
N GLN A 48 10.32 5.97 7.59
CA GLN A 48 11.39 4.99 7.35
C GLN A 48 10.79 3.59 7.07
N LEU A 49 11.36 2.90 6.09
CA LEU A 49 11.06 1.49 5.83
C LEU A 49 11.55 0.62 7.00
N LEU A 50 10.63 -0.06 7.68
CA LEU A 50 10.93 -0.95 8.81
C LEU A 50 11.00 -2.42 8.37
N LEU A 51 10.08 -2.85 7.51
CA LEU A 51 9.83 -4.25 7.18
C LEU A 51 9.45 -4.38 5.70
N THR A 52 10.00 -5.37 5.02
CA THR A 52 9.52 -5.81 3.70
C THR A 52 8.84 -7.16 3.84
N LEU A 53 7.61 -7.23 3.30
CA LEU A 53 6.84 -8.46 3.21
C LEU A 53 6.87 -8.95 1.76
N ASN A 54 7.23 -10.21 1.57
CA ASN A 54 7.02 -10.87 0.30
C ASN A 54 5.56 -11.37 0.23
N ASN A 55 4.86 -10.89 -0.81
CA ASN A 55 3.54 -11.35 -1.21
C ASN A 55 3.52 -11.77 -2.69
N ASP A 56 4.14 -12.91 -2.99
CA ASP A 56 4.20 -13.49 -4.33
C ASP A 56 2.82 -13.85 -4.90
N THR A 57 1.82 -14.08 -4.06
CA THR A 57 0.46 -14.40 -4.51
C THR A 57 -0.24 -13.18 -5.09
N GLN A 58 -0.14 -12.01 -4.45
CA GLN A 58 -0.68 -10.76 -4.99
C GLN A 58 0.02 -10.33 -6.27
N LYS A 59 1.35 -10.49 -6.36
CA LYS A 59 2.09 -10.22 -7.60
C LYS A 59 1.56 -11.06 -8.76
N ARG A 60 1.43 -12.38 -8.55
CA ARG A 60 0.88 -13.29 -9.57
C ARG A 60 -0.57 -12.97 -9.93
N GLN A 61 -1.41 -12.59 -8.96
CA GLN A 61 -2.79 -12.17 -9.23
C GLN A 61 -2.84 -10.91 -10.10
N LEU A 62 -1.98 -9.92 -9.81
CA LEU A 62 -1.87 -8.71 -10.62
C LEU A 62 -1.44 -9.03 -12.05
N GLU A 63 -0.40 -9.85 -12.23
CA GLU A 63 0.05 -10.29 -13.56
C GLU A 63 -1.07 -11.01 -14.33
N LEU A 64 -1.82 -11.90 -13.68
CA LEU A 64 -2.95 -12.58 -14.29
C LEU A 64 -4.04 -11.61 -14.76
N ILE A 65 -4.38 -10.62 -13.93
CA ILE A 65 -5.38 -9.59 -14.27
C ILE A 65 -4.92 -8.76 -15.47
N LEU A 66 -3.65 -8.36 -15.49
CA LEU A 66 -3.07 -7.59 -16.60
C LEU A 66 -3.06 -8.41 -17.91
N LEU A 67 -2.70 -9.69 -17.85
CA LEU A 67 -2.74 -10.59 -19.01
C LEU A 67 -4.17 -10.76 -19.51
N GLN A 68 -5.14 -10.98 -18.62
CA GLN A 68 -6.55 -11.12 -18.99
C GLN A 68 -7.09 -9.83 -19.63
N HIS A 69 -6.71 -8.67 -19.09
CA HIS A 69 -7.08 -7.38 -19.67
C HIS A 69 -6.61 -7.27 -21.12
N LYS A 70 -5.34 -7.59 -21.38
CA LYS A 70 -4.76 -7.56 -22.73
C LYS A 70 -5.46 -8.53 -23.70
N VAL A 71 -5.81 -9.73 -23.24
CA VAL A 71 -6.60 -10.69 -24.04
C VAL A 71 -7.97 -10.11 -24.38
N ASN A 72 -8.64 -9.49 -23.41
CA ASN A 72 -9.95 -8.88 -23.62
C ASN A 72 -9.89 -7.71 -24.62
N GLU A 73 -8.87 -6.86 -24.54
CA GLU A 73 -8.65 -5.77 -25.51
C GLU A 73 -8.50 -6.32 -26.93
N ASN A 74 -7.70 -7.37 -27.10
CA ASN A 74 -7.52 -8.03 -28.39
C ASN A 74 -8.84 -8.62 -28.91
N ASN A 75 -9.62 -9.26 -28.05
CA ASN A 75 -10.93 -9.84 -28.42
C ASN A 75 -11.92 -8.76 -28.87
N VAL A 76 -11.91 -7.58 -28.23
CA VAL A 76 -12.74 -6.43 -28.63
C VAL A 76 -12.31 -5.90 -30.01
N ILE A 77 -11.00 -5.79 -30.26
CA ILE A 77 -10.46 -5.36 -31.55
C ILE A 77 -10.84 -6.35 -32.65
N ASP A 78 -10.70 -7.65 -32.39
CA ASP A 78 -11.01 -8.68 -33.38
C ASP A 78 -12.50 -8.72 -33.71
N SER A 79 -13.36 -8.70 -32.69
CA SER A 79 -14.82 -8.59 -32.86
C SER A 79 -15.21 -7.38 -33.71
N LYS A 80 -14.59 -6.22 -33.49
CA LYS A 80 -14.82 -5.01 -34.30
C LYS A 80 -14.40 -5.21 -35.76
N ARG A 81 -13.34 -5.96 -36.04
CA ARG A 81 -12.90 -6.27 -37.42
C ARG A 81 -13.88 -7.24 -38.08
N GLN A 82 -14.27 -8.29 -37.38
CA GLN A 82 -15.25 -9.28 -37.89
C GLN A 82 -16.57 -8.61 -38.26
N LEU A 83 -17.09 -7.70 -37.40
CA LEU A 83 -18.29 -6.92 -37.71
C LEU A 83 -18.12 -6.05 -38.97
N LYS A 84 -16.96 -5.41 -39.15
CA LYS A 84 -16.68 -4.62 -40.37
C LYS A 84 -16.68 -5.51 -41.62
N LEU A 85 -16.04 -6.68 -41.55
CA LEU A 85 -15.98 -7.62 -42.67
C LEU A 85 -17.37 -8.15 -43.04
N ALA A 86 -18.16 -8.57 -42.05
CA ALA A 86 -19.54 -9.02 -42.26
C ALA A 86 -20.39 -7.92 -42.92
N ASN A 87 -20.28 -6.67 -42.46
CA ASN A 87 -20.99 -5.54 -43.06
C ASN A 87 -20.59 -5.26 -44.51
N VAL A 88 -19.31 -5.45 -44.86
CA VAL A 88 -18.85 -5.30 -46.25
C VAL A 88 -19.42 -6.43 -47.10
N GLN A 89 -19.42 -7.67 -46.61
CA GLN A 89 -19.95 -8.82 -47.34
C GLN A 89 -21.44 -8.65 -47.65
N ILE A 90 -22.25 -8.26 -46.66
CA ILE A 90 -23.69 -7.98 -46.83
C ILE A 90 -23.92 -6.96 -47.95
N LYS A 91 -23.16 -5.85 -47.95
CA LYS A 91 -23.26 -4.80 -48.99
C LYS A 91 -22.85 -5.28 -50.38
N VAL A 92 -21.89 -6.19 -50.48
CA VAL A 92 -21.46 -6.76 -51.76
C VAL A 92 -22.54 -7.69 -52.32
N ASP A 93 -23.16 -8.47 -51.45
CA ASP A 93 -24.23 -9.41 -51.84
C ASP A 93 -25.50 -8.66 -52.25
N GLU A 94 -25.88 -7.57 -51.55
CA GLU A 94 -26.97 -6.67 -51.94
C GLU A 94 -26.76 -6.01 -53.32
N LYS A 95 -25.52 -5.75 -53.72
CA LYS A 95 -25.20 -5.13 -55.03
C LYS A 95 -25.18 -6.13 -56.19
N LYS A 96 -25.13 -7.43 -55.91
CA LYS A 96 -25.10 -8.49 -56.92
C LYS A 96 -26.48 -9.07 -57.25
N SER A 97 -27.50 -8.76 -56.44
CA SER A 97 -28.90 -9.12 -56.67
C SER A 97 -29.67 -8.00 -57.34
#